data_AF-A0A923C9Z7-F1
#
_entry.id   AF-A0A923C9Z7-F1
#
_cell.length_a   1.000
_cell.length_b   1.000
_cell.length_c   1.000
_cell.angle_alpha   90.00
_cell.angle_beta   90.00
_cell.angle_gamma   90.00
#
_symmetry.space_group_name_H-M   'P 1'
#
loop_
_entity.id
_entity.type
_entity.pdbx_description
1 polymer ?
#
loop_
_entity_poly.entity_id
_entity_poly.type
_entity_poly.pdbx_seq_one_letter_code
_entity_poly.pdbx_strand_id
1 'polypeptide(L)'
;DIPFPVDMVDVFRKEGDIPPIAKSAAAIGAKSLWQQLGLKNEEADRIATEAGMDSIWDRCVKIEHARLFGGLNWAGVNTKVISAHRPKQG
;
A
#
# COMPACT_ATOMS: atom_id res chain seq x y z
N ASP A 1 -15.19 9.39 -8.84
CA ASP A 1 -15.56 7.99 -9.14
C ASP A 1 -14.43 7.25 -9.82
N ILE A 2 -14.33 5.95 -9.51
CA ILE A 2 -13.42 5.00 -10.15
C ILE A 2 -14.31 4.02 -10.93
N PRO A 3 -14.27 3.99 -12.27
CA PRO A 3 -15.23 3.23 -13.08
C PRO A 3 -14.93 1.72 -13.15
N PHE A 4 -14.05 1.22 -12.28
CA PHE A 4 -13.61 -0.17 -12.22
C PHE A 4 -13.37 -0.61 -10.78
N PRO A 5 -13.43 -1.92 -10.49
CA PRO A 5 -13.15 -2.45 -9.15
C PRO A 5 -11.75 -2.10 -8.67
N VAL A 6 -11.62 -1.85 -7.36
CA VAL A 6 -10.33 -1.61 -6.69
C VAL A 6 -10.01 -2.82 -5.82
N ASP A 7 -8.89 -3.49 -6.08
CA ASP A 7 -8.47 -4.63 -5.25
C ASP A 7 -7.80 -4.18 -3.95
N MET A 8 -6.99 -3.12 -3.99
CA MET A 8 -6.19 -2.64 -2.87
C MET A 8 -6.23 -1.12 -2.79
N VAL A 9 -6.37 -0.60 -1.58
CA VAL A 9 -6.22 0.83 -1.27
C VAL A 9 -4.88 1.04 -0.57
N ASP A 10 -3.92 1.59 -1.31
CA ASP A 10 -2.55 1.88 -0.83
C ASP A 10 -2.46 3.31 -0.26
N VAL A 11 -2.21 3.43 1.04
CA VAL A 11 -2.36 4.67 1.80
C VAL A 11 -1.00 5.29 2.14
N PHE A 12 -0.73 6.45 1.54
CA PHE A 12 0.42 7.33 1.84
C PHE A 12 0.02 8.58 2.66
N ARG A 13 -1.22 8.64 3.15
CA ARG A 13 -1.76 9.77 3.92
C ARG A 13 -1.38 9.65 5.39
N LYS A 14 -1.30 10.79 6.09
CA LYS A 14 -1.05 10.83 7.54
C LYS A 14 -2.12 10.05 8.32
N GLU A 15 -1.75 9.55 9.49
CA GLU A 15 -2.58 8.64 10.29
C GLU A 15 -4.00 9.14 10.57
N GLY A 16 -4.19 10.44 10.83
CA GLY A 16 -5.50 11.03 11.08
C GLY A 16 -6.46 11.00 9.89
N ASP A 17 -5.94 10.86 8.67
CA ASP A 17 -6.76 10.79 7.45
C ASP A 17 -7.11 9.33 7.07
N ILE A 18 -6.54 8.32 7.75
CA ILE A 18 -6.72 6.91 7.38
C ILE A 18 -8.13 6.39 7.70
N PRO A 19 -8.77 6.70 8.85
CA PRO A 19 -10.11 6.19 9.15
C PRO A 19 -11.19 6.55 8.08
N PRO A 20 -11.29 7.79 7.57
CA PRO A 20 -12.24 8.07 6.49
C PRO A 20 -11.86 7.39 5.16
N ILE A 21 -10.57 7.14 4.91
CA ILE A 21 -10.12 6.35 3.74
C ILE A 21 -10.54 4.88 3.89
N ALA A 22 -10.38 4.28 5.07
CA ALA A 22 -10.82 2.92 5.36
C ALA A 22 -12.32 2.75 5.14
N LYS A 23 -13.14 3.70 5.59
CA LYS A 23 -14.59 3.72 5.33
C LYS A 23 -14.91 3.79 3.84
N SER A 24 -14.18 4.63 3.09
CA SER A 24 -14.36 4.75 1.65
C SER A 24 -13.94 3.47 0.91
N ALA A 25 -12.86 2.83 1.36
CA ALA A 25 -12.36 1.57 0.82
C ALA A 25 -13.35 0.41 1.03
N ALA A 26 -13.92 0.32 2.24
CA ALA A 26 -14.98 -0.63 2.55
C ALA A 26 -16.24 -0.38 1.70
N ALA A 27 -16.63 0.89 1.53
CA ALA A 27 -17.82 1.26 0.75
C ALA A 27 -17.72 0.89 -0.73
N ILE A 28 -16.51 0.89 -1.31
CA ILE A 28 -16.28 0.45 -2.70
C ILE A 28 -15.99 -1.05 -2.82
N GLY A 29 -16.00 -1.80 -1.71
CA GLY A 29 -15.74 -3.23 -1.69
C GLY A 29 -14.28 -3.59 -2.04
N ALA A 30 -13.32 -2.76 -1.63
CA ALA A 30 -11.91 -3.09 -1.81
C ALA A 30 -11.54 -4.34 -1.00
N LYS A 31 -10.58 -5.14 -1.49
CA LYS A 31 -10.19 -6.39 -0.82
C LYS A 31 -9.18 -6.15 0.30
N SER A 32 -8.37 -5.10 0.21
CA SER A 32 -7.33 -4.80 1.20
C SER A 32 -7.12 -3.31 1.42
N LEU A 33 -6.78 -2.96 2.67
CA LEU A 33 -6.30 -1.66 3.08
C LEU A 33 -4.82 -1.79 3.45
N TRP A 34 -3.95 -1.05 2.74
CA TRP A 34 -2.51 -1.12 2.93
C TRP A 34 -1.97 0.22 3.46
N GLN A 35 -1.69 0.30 4.75
CA GLN A 35 -1.07 1.46 5.38
C GLN A 35 0.45 1.35 5.21
N GLN A 36 1.04 2.31 4.48
CA GLN A 36 2.47 2.31 4.14
C GLN A 36 3.37 2.40 5.38
N LEU A 37 4.68 2.24 5.17
CA LEU A 37 5.69 2.33 6.23
C LEU A 37 5.52 3.56 7.12
N GLY A 38 5.59 3.34 8.43
CA GLY A 38 5.44 4.38 9.44
C GLY A 38 4.00 4.82 9.71
N LEU A 39 2.99 4.17 9.11
CA LEU A 39 1.58 4.43 9.38
C LEU A 39 0.95 3.24 10.11
N LYS A 40 0.36 3.52 11.28
CA LYS A 40 -0.42 2.54 12.07
C LYS A 40 -1.65 3.20 12.65
N ASN A 41 -2.82 2.88 12.11
CA ASN A 41 -4.09 3.35 12.65
C ASN A 41 -5.01 2.17 13.03
N GLU A 42 -5.26 2.00 14.33
CA GLU A 42 -6.09 0.93 14.89
C GLU A 42 -7.58 1.07 14.52
N GLU A 43 -8.10 2.30 14.43
CA GLU A 43 -9.50 2.51 14.02
C GLU A 43 -9.70 2.06 12.58
N ALA A 44 -8.77 2.42 11.69
CA ALA A 44 -8.78 2.01 10.29
C ALA A 44 -8.65 0.49 10.12
N ASP A 45 -7.80 -0.15 10.94
CA ASP A 45 -7.65 -1.61 10.98
C ASP A 45 -8.96 -2.30 11.37
N ARG A 46 -9.63 -1.80 12.41
CA ARG A 46 -10.95 -2.30 12.80
C ARG A 46 -11.99 -2.11 11.69
N ILE A 47 -12.05 -0.93 11.07
CA ILE A 47 -12.99 -0.66 9.96
C ILE A 47 -12.77 -1.64 8.80
N ALA A 48 -11.50 -1.87 8.42
CA ALA A 48 -11.16 -2.78 7.33
C ALA A 48 -11.53 -4.24 7.67
N THR A 49 -11.16 -4.72 8.86
CA THR A 49 -11.43 -6.09 9.29
C THR A 49 -12.91 -6.38 9.51
N GLU A 50 -13.68 -5.46 10.10
CA GLU A 50 -15.13 -5.56 10.22
C GLU A 50 -15.84 -5.59 8.85
N ALA A 51 -15.26 -4.94 7.83
CA ALA A 51 -15.72 -4.99 6.45
C ALA A 51 -15.25 -6.25 5.68
N GLY A 52 -14.49 -7.14 6.31
CA GLY A 52 -13.96 -8.37 5.71
C GLY A 52 -12.77 -8.14 4.78
N MET A 53 -12.09 -7.01 4.89
CA MET A 53 -10.89 -6.69 4.12
C MET A 53 -9.62 -7.19 4.83
N ASP A 54 -8.58 -7.50 4.06
CA ASP A 54 -7.23 -7.65 4.62
C ASP A 54 -6.70 -6.29 5.08
N SER A 55 -6.24 -6.19 6.32
CA SER A 55 -5.62 -4.99 6.86
C SER A 55 -4.12 -5.19 7.02
N ILE A 56 -3.34 -4.36 6.34
CA ILE A 56 -1.87 -4.37 6.37
C ILE A 56 -1.41 -3.00 6.84
N TRP A 57 -0.44 -2.98 7.74
CA TRP A 57 0.12 -1.77 8.34
C TRP A 57 1.64 -1.83 8.45
N ASP A 58 2.28 -0.67 8.37
CA ASP A 58 3.74 -0.50 8.50
C ASP A 58 4.53 -1.44 7.58
N ARG A 59 4.09 -1.51 6.32
CA ARG A 59 4.73 -2.28 5.25
C ARG A 59 4.74 -1.47 3.96
N CYS A 60 5.78 -1.62 3.16
CA CYS A 60 5.80 -1.02 1.83
C CYS A 60 5.47 -2.08 0.78
N VAL A 61 4.49 -1.81 -0.07
CA VAL A 61 4.11 -2.70 -1.19
C VAL A 61 5.33 -3.09 -2.03
N LYS A 62 6.21 -2.13 -2.35
CA LYS A 62 7.43 -2.39 -3.13
C LYS A 62 8.39 -3.36 -2.44
N ILE A 63 8.60 -3.19 -1.13
CA ILE A 63 9.52 -4.04 -0.36
C ILE A 63 8.94 -5.44 -0.22
N GLU A 64 7.65 -5.57 0.13
CA GLU A 64 7.00 -6.87 0.25
C GLU A 64 6.91 -7.60 -1.09
N HIS A 65 6.60 -6.88 -2.18
CA HIS A 65 6.64 -7.46 -3.52
C HIS A 65 8.03 -8.02 -3.85
N ALA A 66 9.10 -7.27 -3.57
CA ALA A 66 10.44 -7.77 -3.86
C ALA A 66 10.92 -8.86 -2.87
N ARG A 67 10.42 -8.86 -1.63
CA ARG A 67 10.66 -9.94 -0.67
C ARG A 67 10.06 -11.25 -1.17
N LEU A 68 8.89 -11.20 -1.80
CA LEU A 68 8.17 -12.36 -2.32
C LEU A 68 8.64 -12.80 -3.71
N PHE A 69 9.02 -11.84 -4.57
CA PHE A 69 9.29 -12.09 -6.00
C PHE A 69 10.69 -11.67 -6.49
N GLY A 70 11.53 -11.12 -5.63
CA GLY A 70 12.86 -10.60 -5.98
C GLY A 70 12.86 -9.24 -6.69
N GLY A 71 14.02 -8.81 -7.20
CA GLY A 71 14.14 -7.66 -8.11
C GLY A 71 14.17 -6.26 -7.47
N LEU A 72 14.38 -6.15 -6.15
CA LEU A 72 14.40 -4.83 -5.47
C LEU A 72 15.48 -3.88 -6.03
N ASN A 73 16.60 -4.45 -6.49
CA ASN A 73 17.70 -3.76 -7.16
C ASN A 73 17.28 -3.12 -8.50
N TRP A 74 16.45 -3.80 -9.29
CA TRP A 74 15.93 -3.25 -10.55
C TRP A 74 14.99 -2.06 -10.32
N ALA A 75 14.33 -2.03 -9.16
CA ALA A 75 13.48 -0.92 -8.76
C ALA A 75 14.27 0.24 -8.12
N GLY A 76 15.61 0.27 -8.24
CA GLY A 76 16.44 1.40 -7.82
C GLY A 76 16.81 1.43 -6.34
N VAL A 77 16.68 0.33 -5.61
CA VAL A 77 17.09 0.23 -4.20
C VAL A 77 18.47 -0.43 -4.10
N ASN A 78 19.35 0.12 -3.27
CA ASN A 78 20.70 -0.42 -3.01
C ASN A 78 21.54 -0.67 -4.29
N THR A 79 21.31 0.12 -5.34
CA THR A 79 22.07 0.07 -6.60
C THR A 79 23.46 0.68 -6.48
N LYS A 80 23.74 1.41 -5.39
CA LYS A 80 24.91 2.30 -5.22
C LYS A 80 25.01 3.40 -6.28
N VAL A 81 23.92 3.68 -7.00
CA VAL A 81 23.83 4.71 -8.05
C VAL A 81 22.66 5.65 -7.74
N ILE A 82 22.95 6.94 -7.59
CA ILE A 82 21.92 7.99 -7.50
C ILE A 82 21.67 8.52 -8.92
N SER A 83 20.49 8.25 -9.46
CA SER A 83 20.08 8.70 -10.80
C SER A 83 18.58 8.95 -10.84
N ALA A 84 18.17 9.99 -11.56
CA ALA A 84 16.76 10.24 -11.89
C ALA A 84 16.29 9.46 -13.12
N HIS A 85 17.21 8.82 -13.87
CA HIS A 85 16.88 8.04 -15.05
C HIS A 85 16.41 6.63 -14.66
N ARG A 86 15.32 6.17 -15.29
CA ARG A 86 14.83 4.80 -15.11
C ARG A 86 15.86 3.80 -15.67
N PRO A 87 16.30 2.79 -14.90
CA PRO A 87 17.14 1.72 -15.44
C PRO A 87 16.44 1.03 -16.61
N LYS A 88 17.15 0.79 -17.72
CA LYS A 88 16.62 -0.01 -18.82
C LYS A 88 16.44 -1.44 -18.29
N GLN A 89 15.25 -2.01 -18.44
CA GLN A 89 15.03 -3.43 -18.16
C GLN A 89 15.92 -4.23 -19.12
N GLY A 90 16.73 -5.14 -18.56
CA GLY A 90 17.55 -6.09 -19.32
C GLY A 90 16.82 -7.40 -19.52
#